data_AF-A0A831W1W8-F1
#
_entry.id   AF-A0A831W1W8-F1
#
_cell.length_a   1.000
_cell.length_b   1.000
_cell.length_c   1.000
_cell.angle_alpha   90.00
_cell.angle_beta   90.00
_cell.angle_gamma   90.00
#
_symmetry.space_group_name_H-M   'P 1'
#
loop_
_entity.id
_entity.type
_entity.pdbx_description
1 polymer ?
#
loop_
_entity_poly.entity_id
_entity_poly.type
_entity_poly.pdbx_seq_one_letter_code
_entity_poly.pdbx_strand_id
1 'polypeptide(L)'
;MRPWPLVMLLWWGLAAGAPPSLPVCTEYNCDHPVTIRLSADDWHGIERLFPAGQPAAAERTAIRRAIARLETLAGALTGTWRDRPRNEGDPADPGQLDCVAESINSHTYLELLAQRGLLRRHRVLPRESRNPWLFDFHWTAVIQELDSGRRYAVDSWYLANGEPPYIQPLESWRRGIEPAAETTTIAGDGTPAGATDAD
;
A
#
# COMPACT_ATOMS: atom_id res chain seq x y z
N MET A 1 -11.43 -32.58 -54.06
CA MET A 1 -10.72 -32.66 -52.77
C MET A 1 -9.92 -31.37 -52.62
N ARG A 2 -10.36 -30.43 -51.79
CA ARG A 2 -9.68 -29.14 -51.57
C ARG A 2 -8.86 -29.25 -50.27
N PRO A 3 -7.55 -28.95 -50.27
CA PRO A 3 -6.79 -28.95 -49.03
C PRO A 3 -7.20 -27.73 -48.19
N TRP A 4 -7.59 -27.99 -46.95
CA TRP A 4 -7.86 -26.98 -45.93
C TRP A 4 -6.51 -26.40 -45.49
N PRO A 5 -6.28 -25.07 -45.52
CA PRO A 5 -5.03 -24.55 -45.01
C PRO A 5 -5.04 -24.62 -43.48
N LEU A 6 -3.97 -25.21 -42.97
CA LEU A 6 -3.60 -25.27 -41.55
C LEU A 6 -3.46 -23.83 -41.02
N VAL A 7 -4.40 -23.37 -40.20
CA VAL A 7 -4.27 -22.11 -39.47
C VAL A 7 -3.27 -22.34 -38.34
N MET A 8 -2.01 -21.90 -38.54
CA MET A 8 -1.05 -21.76 -37.45
C MET A 8 -1.56 -20.66 -36.52
N LEU A 9 -2.10 -21.05 -35.36
CA LEU A 9 -2.27 -20.16 -34.22
C LEU A 9 -0.88 -19.74 -33.77
N LEU A 10 -0.48 -18.50 -34.10
CA LEU A 10 0.67 -17.84 -33.50
C LEU A 10 0.32 -17.55 -32.05
N TRP A 11 0.83 -18.40 -31.15
CA TRP A 11 0.88 -18.11 -29.72
C TRP A 11 1.85 -16.94 -29.55
N TRP A 12 1.34 -15.71 -29.52
CA TRP A 12 2.06 -14.62 -28.90
C TRP A 12 2.18 -14.96 -27.42
N GLY A 13 3.34 -15.51 -27.04
CA GLY A 13 3.74 -15.53 -25.65
C GLY A 13 3.69 -14.09 -25.15
N LEU A 14 2.87 -13.83 -24.13
CA LEU A 14 2.95 -12.58 -23.39
C LEU A 14 4.38 -12.47 -22.89
N ALA A 15 5.18 -11.59 -23.50
CA ALA A 15 6.45 -11.20 -22.93
C ALA A 15 6.13 -10.69 -21.52
N ALA A 16 6.67 -11.37 -20.50
CA ALA A 16 6.63 -10.89 -19.14
C ALA A 16 7.12 -9.43 -19.17
N GLY A 17 6.27 -8.50 -18.75
CA GLY A 17 6.56 -7.07 -18.87
C GLY A 17 7.88 -6.73 -18.19
N ALA A 18 8.59 -5.72 -18.70
CA ALA A 18 9.87 -5.29 -18.14
C ALA A 18 9.75 -5.09 -16.61
N PRO A 19 10.82 -5.42 -15.84
CA PRO A 19 10.80 -5.26 -14.38
C PRO A 19 10.46 -3.81 -14.03
N PRO A 20 9.59 -3.58 -13.04
CA PRO A 20 9.12 -2.23 -12.74
C PRO A 20 10.26 -1.36 -12.22
N SER A 21 10.28 -0.13 -12.71
CA SER A 21 11.10 0.96 -12.18
C SER A 21 10.19 2.03 -11.60
N LEU A 22 10.61 2.61 -10.48
CA LEU A 22 9.81 3.60 -9.77
C LEU A 22 10.72 4.61 -9.06
N PRO A 23 10.33 5.90 -9.04
CA PRO A 23 10.99 6.89 -8.21
C PRO A 23 10.65 6.63 -6.74
N VAL A 24 11.65 6.77 -5.86
CA VAL A 24 11.53 6.59 -4.42
C VAL A 24 12.28 7.71 -3.71
N CYS A 25 11.62 8.31 -2.73
CA CYS A 25 12.18 9.29 -1.81
C CYS A 25 13.13 8.60 -0.82
N THR A 26 14.28 9.22 -0.59
CA THR A 26 15.33 8.66 0.29
C THR A 26 15.70 9.54 1.47
N GLU A 27 15.01 10.67 1.59
CA GLU A 27 15.22 11.70 2.62
C GLU A 27 13.92 12.47 2.88
N TYR A 28 13.95 13.29 3.92
CA TYR A 28 12.85 14.20 4.30
C TYR A 28 12.42 15.08 3.12
N ASN A 29 11.13 15.41 3.07
CA ASN A 29 10.48 16.19 2.00
C ASN A 29 10.59 15.64 0.57
N CYS A 30 11.47 14.67 0.31
CA CYS A 30 11.71 14.08 -1.00
C CYS A 30 12.19 15.09 -2.06
N ASP A 31 13.21 15.87 -1.74
CA ASP A 31 13.78 16.84 -2.68
C ASP A 31 14.49 16.15 -3.87
N HIS A 32 15.04 14.96 -3.65
CA HIS A 32 15.88 14.24 -4.61
C HIS A 32 15.52 12.75 -4.73
N PRO A 33 14.34 12.41 -5.30
CA PRO A 33 13.95 11.02 -5.47
C PRO A 33 14.91 10.26 -6.40
N VAL A 34 15.18 9.00 -6.07
CA VAL A 34 16.01 8.10 -6.86
C VAL A 34 15.14 7.07 -7.57
N THR A 35 15.48 6.73 -8.82
CA THR A 35 14.77 5.66 -9.53
C THR A 35 15.39 4.32 -9.18
N ILE A 36 14.62 3.44 -8.56
CA ILE A 36 15.01 2.04 -8.34
C ILE A 36 14.37 1.14 -9.40
N ARG A 37 14.95 -0.05 -9.60
CA ARG A 37 14.39 -1.09 -10.48
C ARG A 37 14.35 -2.40 -9.72
N LEU A 38 13.14 -2.97 -9.61
CA LEU A 38 12.96 -4.26 -8.96
C LEU A 38 13.43 -5.39 -9.89
N SER A 39 13.87 -6.51 -9.31
CA SER A 39 14.08 -7.72 -10.09
C SER A 39 12.75 -8.35 -10.51
N ALA A 40 12.77 -9.24 -11.50
CA ALA A 40 11.58 -10.00 -11.87
C ALA A 40 11.08 -10.89 -10.73
N ASP A 41 11.99 -11.49 -9.95
CA ASP A 41 11.65 -12.34 -8.82
C ASP A 41 11.02 -11.56 -7.66
N ASP A 42 11.55 -10.36 -7.38
CA ASP A 42 10.96 -9.45 -6.39
C ASP A 42 9.54 -9.07 -6.77
N TRP A 43 9.33 -8.69 -8.03
CA TRP A 43 8.03 -8.31 -8.53
C TRP A 43 7.04 -9.48 -8.50
N HIS A 44 7.46 -10.66 -8.95
CA HIS A 44 6.63 -11.86 -8.85
C HIS A 44 6.28 -12.19 -7.39
N GLY A 45 7.17 -11.88 -6.44
CA GLY A 45 6.89 -11.93 -5.00
C GLY A 45 5.73 -11.04 -4.57
N ILE A 46 5.68 -9.81 -5.07
CA ILE A 46 4.59 -8.86 -4.84
C ILE A 46 3.28 -9.35 -5.46
N GLU A 47 3.31 -9.82 -6.71
CA GLU A 47 2.10 -10.30 -7.42
C GLU A 47 1.40 -11.43 -6.67
N ARG A 48 2.16 -12.36 -6.06
CA ARG A 48 1.61 -13.47 -5.27
C ARG A 48 0.83 -13.03 -4.03
N LEU A 49 0.98 -11.79 -3.57
CA LEU A 49 0.20 -11.24 -2.46
C LEU A 49 -1.25 -10.94 -2.85
N PHE A 50 -1.57 -10.91 -4.15
CA PHE A 50 -2.87 -10.51 -4.69
C PHE A 50 -3.58 -11.65 -5.44
N PRO A 51 -3.98 -12.76 -4.78
CA PRO A 51 -4.80 -13.77 -5.43
C PRO A 51 -6.11 -13.19 -5.96
N ALA A 52 -6.61 -13.80 -7.04
CA ALA A 52 -7.84 -13.39 -7.69
C ALA A 52 -9.07 -13.56 -6.78
N GLY A 53 -10.08 -12.72 -6.98
CA GLY A 53 -11.38 -12.86 -6.31
C GLY A 53 -11.44 -12.42 -4.84
N GLN A 54 -10.34 -11.93 -4.26
CA GLN A 54 -10.32 -11.49 -2.87
C GLN A 54 -11.37 -10.40 -2.56
N PRO A 55 -11.99 -10.42 -1.37
CA PRO A 55 -12.83 -9.32 -0.90
C PRO A 55 -11.98 -8.08 -0.60
N ALA A 56 -12.62 -6.90 -0.55
CA ALA A 56 -11.91 -5.63 -0.32
C ALA A 56 -11.08 -5.62 0.98
N ALA A 57 -11.58 -6.22 2.06
CA ALA A 57 -10.81 -6.33 3.30
C ALA A 57 -9.49 -7.10 3.11
N ALA A 58 -9.53 -8.25 2.41
CA ALA A 58 -8.33 -9.04 2.12
C ALA A 58 -7.39 -8.31 1.15
N GLU A 59 -7.91 -7.56 0.18
CA GLU A 59 -7.08 -6.72 -0.69
C GLU A 59 -6.34 -5.63 0.12
N ARG A 60 -6.97 -5.02 1.13
CA ARG A 60 -6.26 -4.09 2.05
C ARG A 60 -5.13 -4.79 2.81
N THR A 61 -5.35 -6.01 3.32
CA THR A 61 -4.28 -6.81 3.93
C THR A 61 -3.15 -7.13 2.94
N ALA A 62 -3.47 -7.40 1.68
CA ALA A 62 -2.48 -7.59 0.61
C ALA A 62 -1.69 -6.30 0.34
N ILE A 63 -2.37 -5.14 0.27
CA ILE A 63 -1.74 -3.82 0.12
C ILE A 63 -0.74 -3.56 1.24
N ARG A 64 -1.10 -3.82 2.51
CA ARG A 64 -0.18 -3.65 3.65
C ARG A 64 1.10 -4.45 3.46
N ARG A 65 0.97 -5.75 3.14
CA ARG A 65 2.13 -6.62 2.92
C ARG A 65 2.96 -6.20 1.70
N ALA A 66 2.31 -5.70 0.66
CA ALA A 66 2.97 -5.26 -0.56
C ALA A 66 3.80 -3.99 -0.32
N ILE A 67 3.25 -3.01 0.40
CA ILE A 67 3.99 -1.78 0.77
C ILE A 67 5.19 -2.12 1.64
N ALA A 68 5.01 -2.89 2.71
CA ALA A 68 6.10 -3.39 3.55
C ALA A 68 7.23 -4.05 2.74
N ARG A 69 6.86 -4.93 1.80
CA ARG A 69 7.85 -5.61 0.95
C ARG A 69 8.53 -4.63 -0.01
N LEU A 70 7.80 -3.70 -0.61
CA LEU A 70 8.37 -2.68 -1.51
C LEU A 70 9.32 -1.74 -0.77
N GLU A 71 8.96 -1.32 0.44
CA GLU A 71 9.83 -0.53 1.32
C GLU A 71 11.09 -1.27 1.72
N THR A 72 10.99 -2.57 2.07
CA THR A 72 12.16 -3.39 2.38
C THR A 72 13.12 -3.46 1.18
N LEU A 73 12.58 -3.66 -0.02
CA LEU A 73 13.37 -3.74 -1.26
C LEU A 73 13.99 -2.40 -1.62
N ALA A 74 13.21 -1.32 -1.54
CA ALA A 74 13.70 0.04 -1.76
C ALA A 74 14.78 0.39 -0.71
N GLY A 75 14.54 0.06 0.55
CA GLY A 75 15.46 0.24 1.66
C GLY A 75 16.80 -0.42 1.40
N ALA A 76 16.81 -1.69 0.99
CA ALA A 76 18.04 -2.40 0.66
C ALA A 76 18.86 -1.74 -0.46
N LEU A 77 18.19 -1.11 -1.43
CA LEU A 77 18.83 -0.46 -2.58
C LEU A 77 19.29 0.98 -2.30
N THR A 78 18.61 1.68 -1.37
CA THR A 78 18.76 3.13 -1.19
C THR A 78 19.31 3.52 0.18
N GLY A 79 19.29 2.62 1.15
CA GLY A 79 19.65 2.90 2.54
C GLY A 79 18.49 3.30 3.44
N THR A 80 17.26 3.43 2.92
CA THR A 80 16.06 3.74 3.73
C THR A 80 15.61 2.60 4.65
N TRP A 81 16.30 1.45 4.62
CA TRP A 81 16.14 0.41 5.65
C TRP A 81 16.43 0.91 7.08
N ARG A 82 17.10 2.07 7.20
CA ARG A 82 17.39 2.75 8.47
C ARG A 82 16.23 3.58 8.99
N ASP A 83 15.20 3.81 8.18
CA ASP A 83 14.08 4.65 8.54
C ASP A 83 13.40 4.13 9.82
N ARG A 84 13.29 5.03 10.79
CA ARG A 84 12.71 4.80 12.10
C ARG A 84 11.25 5.26 12.13
N PRO A 85 10.42 4.64 12.98
CA PRO A 85 9.02 5.02 13.10
C PRO A 85 8.87 6.49 13.42
N ARG A 86 7.83 7.08 12.85
CA ARG A 86 7.44 8.47 13.04
C ARG A 86 8.60 9.41 12.70
N ASN A 87 8.92 10.34 13.61
CA ASN A 87 10.09 11.21 13.51
C ASN A 87 11.08 10.89 14.64
N GLU A 88 11.26 9.59 14.97
CA GLU A 88 12.24 9.16 16.00
C GLU A 88 13.70 9.18 15.50
N GLY A 89 13.92 9.31 14.19
CA GLY A 89 15.25 9.57 13.62
C GLY A 89 15.56 11.05 13.44
N ASP A 90 16.84 11.39 13.23
CA ASP A 90 17.23 12.77 12.90
C ASP A 90 16.98 13.04 11.41
N PRO A 91 16.42 14.20 11.01
CA PRO A 91 16.32 14.58 9.59
C PRO A 91 17.64 14.54 8.82
N ALA A 92 18.78 14.65 9.51
CA ALA A 92 20.12 14.54 8.93
C ALA A 92 20.61 13.08 8.77
N ASP A 93 19.92 12.09 9.37
CA ASP A 93 20.29 10.69 9.26
C ASP A 93 20.03 10.17 7.84
N PRO A 94 21.04 9.62 7.14
CA PRO A 94 20.84 9.10 5.79
C PRO A 94 19.82 7.96 5.74
N GLY A 95 18.79 8.14 4.90
CA GLY A 95 17.71 7.16 4.72
C GLY A 95 16.54 7.32 5.68
N GLN A 96 16.56 8.32 6.57
CA GLN A 96 15.43 8.67 7.43
C GLN A 96 14.38 9.44 6.61
N LEU A 97 13.11 9.11 6.79
CA LEU A 97 11.99 9.67 6.04
C LEU A 97 11.01 10.39 7.00
N ASP A 98 10.31 11.38 6.47
CA ASP A 98 9.22 12.07 7.15
C ASP A 98 7.87 11.67 6.54
N CYS A 99 6.77 12.17 7.10
CA CYS A 99 5.43 11.86 6.60
C CYS A 99 5.21 12.28 5.14
N VAL A 100 5.91 13.31 4.68
CA VAL A 100 5.84 13.78 3.29
C VAL A 100 6.46 12.73 2.38
N ALA A 101 7.71 12.33 2.62
CA ALA A 101 8.42 11.34 1.83
C ALA A 101 7.75 9.97 1.88
N GLU A 102 7.34 9.53 3.07
CA GLU A 102 6.61 8.26 3.28
C GLU A 102 5.32 8.21 2.46
N SER A 103 4.52 9.28 2.49
CA SER A 103 3.28 9.33 1.71
C SER A 103 3.52 9.37 0.19
N ILE A 104 4.63 9.96 -0.30
CA ILE A 104 5.01 9.92 -1.72
C ILE A 104 5.36 8.49 -2.13
N ASN A 105 6.19 7.82 -1.32
CA ASN A 105 6.60 6.44 -1.57
C ASN A 105 5.39 5.50 -1.59
N SER A 106 4.57 5.52 -0.54
CA SER A 106 3.35 4.74 -0.44
C SER A 106 2.39 4.99 -1.62
N HIS A 107 2.20 6.24 -2.04
CA HIS A 107 1.37 6.56 -3.21
C HIS A 107 1.96 6.00 -4.51
N THR A 108 3.28 6.13 -4.71
CA THR A 108 3.98 5.60 -5.89
C THR A 108 3.86 4.08 -5.97
N TYR A 109 4.00 3.38 -4.84
CA TYR A 109 3.80 1.94 -4.75
C TYR A 109 2.37 1.54 -5.11
N LEU A 110 1.38 2.24 -4.56
CA LEU A 110 -0.03 1.98 -4.87
C LEU A 110 -0.36 2.19 -6.35
N GLU A 111 0.16 3.26 -6.95
CA GLU A 111 0.02 3.52 -8.39
C GLU A 111 0.66 2.41 -9.23
N LEU A 112 1.86 1.93 -8.85
CA LEU A 112 2.48 0.79 -9.52
C LEU A 112 1.62 -0.47 -9.44
N LEU A 113 1.08 -0.80 -8.26
CA LEU A 113 0.17 -1.94 -8.05
C LEU A 113 -1.10 -1.81 -8.91
N ALA A 114 -1.67 -0.61 -9.00
CA ALA A 114 -2.85 -0.32 -9.81
C ALA A 114 -2.57 -0.45 -11.32
N GLN A 115 -1.48 0.14 -11.80
CA GLN A 115 -1.05 0.08 -13.21
C GLN A 115 -0.78 -1.36 -13.67
N ARG A 116 -0.36 -2.23 -12.74
CA ARG A 116 -0.13 -3.65 -12.99
C ARG A 116 -1.38 -4.52 -12.78
N GLY A 117 -2.54 -3.91 -12.50
CA GLY A 117 -3.81 -4.60 -12.39
C GLY A 117 -3.97 -5.46 -11.13
N LEU A 118 -3.16 -5.20 -10.09
CA LEU A 118 -3.22 -5.95 -8.83
C LEU A 118 -4.33 -5.44 -7.91
N LEU A 119 -4.69 -4.16 -8.00
CA LEU A 119 -5.81 -3.59 -7.24
C LEU A 119 -7.11 -3.77 -8.03
N ARG A 120 -8.00 -4.62 -7.54
CA ARG A 120 -9.28 -4.97 -8.17
C ARG A 120 -10.49 -4.46 -7.39
N ARG A 121 -10.33 -4.23 -6.09
CA ARG A 121 -11.39 -3.74 -5.19
C ARG A 121 -11.20 -2.28 -4.80
N HIS A 122 -10.02 -1.72 -5.03
CA HIS A 122 -9.70 -0.34 -4.75
C HIS A 122 -9.10 0.37 -5.95
N ARG A 123 -9.33 1.68 -6.01
CA ARG A 123 -8.57 2.62 -6.85
C ARG A 123 -7.72 3.53 -5.96
N VAL A 124 -6.60 4.00 -6.50
CA VAL A 124 -5.74 4.98 -5.83
C VAL A 124 -6.34 6.37 -6.02
N LEU A 125 -6.26 7.19 -4.99
CA LEU A 125 -6.64 8.60 -5.01
C LEU A 125 -5.41 9.47 -4.75
N PRO A 126 -5.46 10.78 -5.07
CA PRO A 126 -4.44 11.72 -4.64
C PRO A 126 -4.20 11.63 -3.13
N ARG A 127 -2.93 11.80 -2.72
CA ARG A 127 -2.54 11.91 -1.31
C ARG A 127 -3.34 13.01 -0.62
N GLU A 128 -3.56 12.83 0.68
CA GLU A 128 -4.22 13.84 1.49
C GLU A 128 -3.37 14.23 2.70
N SER A 129 -3.54 15.48 3.13
CA SER A 129 -2.93 16.02 4.33
C SER A 129 -3.98 16.32 5.39
N ARG A 130 -3.59 16.21 6.65
CA ARG A 130 -4.32 16.78 7.79
C ARG A 130 -3.43 17.75 8.54
N ASN A 131 -4.06 18.66 9.25
CA ASN A 131 -3.40 19.52 10.23
C ASN A 131 -4.38 19.81 11.38
N PRO A 132 -4.76 18.79 12.17
CA PRO A 132 -5.68 19.00 13.28
C PRO A 132 -5.06 20.00 14.24
N TRP A 133 -5.85 21.01 14.62
CA TRP A 133 -5.45 22.07 15.55
C TRP A 133 -4.24 22.92 15.11
N LEU A 134 -3.86 22.90 13.83
CA LEU A 134 -2.75 23.66 13.25
C LEU A 134 -1.32 23.23 13.66
N PHE A 135 -1.14 22.10 14.36
CA PHE A 135 0.19 21.65 14.83
C PHE A 135 0.63 20.24 14.37
N ASP A 136 -0.28 19.39 13.90
CA ASP A 136 0.00 18.00 13.48
C ASP A 136 -0.09 17.85 11.95
N PHE A 137 0.78 18.57 11.24
CA PHE A 137 0.83 18.47 9.79
C PHE A 137 1.29 17.07 9.37
N HIS A 138 0.40 16.33 8.73
CA HIS A 138 0.64 14.92 8.39
C HIS A 138 0.08 14.59 7.01
N TRP A 139 0.78 13.75 6.26
CA TRP A 139 0.37 13.28 4.92
C TRP A 139 0.15 11.79 4.89
N THR A 140 -0.74 11.33 4.01
CA THR A 140 -0.98 9.90 3.77
C THR A 140 -1.30 9.63 2.30
N ALA A 141 -1.00 8.41 1.85
CA ALA A 141 -1.54 7.90 0.59
C ALA A 141 -3.00 7.46 0.78
N VAL A 142 -3.79 7.46 -0.29
CA VAL A 142 -5.23 7.20 -0.19
C VAL A 142 -5.68 6.17 -1.21
N ILE A 143 -6.50 5.23 -0.76
CA ILE A 143 -7.24 4.30 -1.62
C ILE A 143 -8.74 4.45 -1.39
N GLN A 144 -9.53 4.12 -2.41
CA GLN A 144 -10.99 4.08 -2.31
C GLN A 144 -11.51 2.72 -2.75
N GLU A 145 -12.31 2.10 -1.88
CA GLU A 145 -13.05 0.87 -2.19
C GLU A 145 -14.10 1.16 -3.27
N LEU A 146 -14.10 0.37 -4.35
CA LEU A 146 -14.93 0.60 -5.53
C LEU A 146 -16.42 0.39 -5.23
N ASP A 147 -16.76 -0.67 -4.50
CA ASP A 147 -18.15 -1.07 -4.25
C ASP A 147 -18.85 -0.10 -3.29
N SER A 148 -18.18 0.30 -2.21
CA SER A 148 -18.76 1.14 -1.16
C SER A 148 -18.48 2.63 -1.33
N GLY A 149 -17.48 3.00 -2.15
CA GLY A 149 -16.96 4.36 -2.24
C GLY A 149 -16.19 4.82 -1.00
N ARG A 150 -16.00 3.96 0.02
CA ARG A 150 -15.31 4.30 1.26
C ARG A 150 -13.82 4.51 1.01
N ARG A 151 -13.26 5.56 1.61
CA ARG A 151 -11.85 5.95 1.48
C ARG A 151 -11.05 5.55 2.70
N TYR A 152 -9.80 5.18 2.45
CA TYR A 152 -8.86 4.75 3.48
C TYR A 152 -7.54 5.48 3.32
N ALA A 153 -7.00 5.93 4.45
CA ALA A 153 -5.61 6.33 4.56
C ALA A 153 -4.73 5.09 4.57
N VAL A 154 -3.59 5.13 3.89
CA VAL A 154 -2.55 4.10 3.86
C VAL A 154 -1.27 4.78 4.32
N ASP A 155 -0.85 4.50 5.54
CA ASP A 155 0.10 5.32 6.28
C ASP A 155 1.26 4.47 6.83
N SER A 156 2.40 4.54 6.15
CA SER A 156 3.64 3.83 6.48
C SER A 156 4.49 4.55 7.53
N TRP A 157 4.29 5.86 7.73
CA TRP A 157 5.09 6.69 8.63
C TRP A 157 5.07 6.25 10.11
N TYR A 158 4.02 5.54 10.55
CA TYR A 158 3.86 5.16 11.95
C TYR A 158 4.87 4.14 12.46
N LEU A 159 5.40 3.27 11.59
CA LEU A 159 6.21 2.10 11.95
C LEU A 159 7.59 2.19 11.29
N ALA A 160 8.51 1.31 11.69
CA ALA A 160 9.83 1.25 11.06
C ALA A 160 9.74 0.75 9.60
N ASN A 161 10.78 1.02 8.81
CA ASN A 161 10.86 0.58 7.41
C ASN A 161 10.46 -0.89 7.23
N GLY A 162 9.57 -1.14 6.27
CA GLY A 162 9.19 -2.49 5.88
C GLY A 162 8.21 -3.18 6.83
N GLU A 163 7.72 -2.49 7.86
CA GLU A 163 6.57 -2.93 8.64
C GLU A 163 5.26 -2.66 7.87
N PRO A 164 4.23 -3.52 7.98
CA PRO A 164 2.98 -3.32 7.26
C PRO A 164 2.26 -2.02 7.69
N PRO A 165 2.06 -1.04 6.78
CA PRO A 165 1.50 0.27 7.11
C PRO A 165 0.09 0.13 7.68
N TYR A 166 -0.35 1.12 8.46
CA TYR A 166 -1.74 1.14 8.90
C TYR A 166 -2.67 1.52 7.75
N ILE A 167 -3.81 0.84 7.66
CA ILE A 167 -4.90 1.22 6.77
C ILE A 167 -6.16 1.45 7.59
N GLN A 168 -6.65 2.68 7.62
CA GLN A 168 -7.82 3.05 8.41
C GLN A 168 -8.77 3.96 7.64
N PRO A 169 -10.06 4.06 8.03
CA PRO A 169 -10.99 4.99 7.39
C PRO A 169 -10.42 6.41 7.36
N LEU A 170 -10.43 7.04 6.18
CA LEU A 170 -9.82 8.35 5.95
C LEU A 170 -10.41 9.43 6.87
N GLU A 171 -11.70 9.33 7.20
CA GLU A 171 -12.37 10.26 8.11
C GLU A 171 -11.83 10.17 9.55
N SER A 172 -11.55 8.96 10.04
CA SER A 172 -10.90 8.75 11.34
C SER A 172 -9.48 9.28 11.32
N TRP A 173 -8.73 9.00 10.25
CA TRP A 173 -7.38 9.55 10.08
C TRP A 173 -7.39 11.07 10.07
N ARG A 174 -8.30 11.73 9.35
CA ARG A 174 -8.40 13.21 9.33
C ARG A 174 -8.64 13.82 10.70
N ARG A 175 -9.28 13.09 11.63
CA ARG A 175 -9.49 13.51 13.02
C ARG A 175 -8.30 13.28 13.95
N GLY A 176 -7.19 12.72 13.45
CA GLY A 176 -6.04 12.37 14.28
C GLY A 176 -6.29 11.17 15.17
N ILE A 177 -7.25 10.30 14.82
CA ILE A 177 -7.45 9.04 15.56
C ILE A 177 -6.26 8.13 15.26
N GLU A 178 -5.53 7.76 16.30
CA GLU A 178 -4.43 6.82 16.20
C GLU A 178 -4.94 5.47 15.68
N PRO A 179 -4.23 4.85 14.72
CA PRO A 179 -4.61 3.56 14.22
C PRO A 179 -4.51 2.53 15.35
N ALA A 180 -5.56 1.73 15.53
CA ALA A 180 -5.46 0.58 16.42
C ALA A 180 -4.45 -0.41 15.83
N ALA A 181 -3.61 -1.00 16.69
CA ALA A 181 -2.96 -2.26 16.34
C ALA A 181 -4.08 -3.21 15.91
N GLU A 182 -4.02 -3.71 14.68
CA GLU A 182 -5.09 -4.54 14.12
C GLU A 182 -5.10 -5.85 14.92
N THR A 183 -5.88 -5.91 16.00
CA THR A 183 -6.28 -7.17 16.61
C THR A 183 -7.02 -7.90 15.51
N THR A 184 -6.50 -9.05 15.08
CA THR A 184 -7.17 -9.98 14.19
C THR A 184 -8.51 -10.39 14.79
N THR A 185 -9.54 -9.55 14.68
CA THR A 185 -10.91 -9.91 15.02
C THR A 185 -11.50 -10.48 13.74
N ILE A 186 -11.37 -11.79 13.60
CA ILE A 186 -12.21 -12.57 12.70
C ILE A 186 -13.65 -12.25 13.11
N ALA A 187 -14.39 -11.58 12.23
CA ALA A 187 -15.81 -11.35 12.41
C ALA A 187 -16.52 -12.70 12.54
N GLY A 188 -17.15 -12.93 13.68
CA GLY A 188 -17.91 -14.15 13.99
C GLY A 188 -18.50 -14.07 15.38
N ASP A 189 -19.49 -13.20 15.56
CA ASP A 189 -20.79 -13.55 16.15
C ASP A 189 -21.55 -12.28 16.51
N GLY A 190 -22.48 -11.94 15.63
CA GLY A 190 -23.64 -11.16 16.03
C GLY A 190 -24.53 -12.06 16.88
N THR A 191 -24.60 -11.78 18.18
CA THR A 191 -25.76 -12.13 18.99
C THR A 191 -26.32 -10.83 19.56
N PRO A 192 -27.57 -10.44 19.24
CA PRO A 192 -28.21 -9.35 19.94
C PRO A 192 -28.52 -9.81 21.37
N ALA A 193 -28.10 -9.02 22.36
CA ALA A 193 -28.55 -9.18 23.73
C ALA A 193 -30.07 -8.92 23.77
N GLY A 194 -30.85 -10.01 23.71
CA GLY A 194 -32.27 -10.01 23.98
C GLY A 194 -32.50 -9.90 25.48
N ALA A 195 -33.27 -8.88 25.86
CA ALA A 195 -33.91 -8.79 27.16
C ALA A 195 -34.96 -9.89 27.30
N THR A 196 -35.02 -10.53 28.48
CA THR A 196 -36.27 -10.96 29.11
C THR A 196 -36.10 -10.98 30.62
N ASP A 197 -37.05 -10.35 31.29
CA ASP A 197 -37.33 -10.38 32.72
C ASP A 197 -37.52 -11.80 33.25
N ALA A 198 -37.28 -11.99 34.55
CA ALA A 198 -37.88 -13.04 35.34
C ALA A 198 -38.09 -12.56 36.78
N ASP A 199 -39.27 -12.89 37.29
CA ASP A 199 -39.88 -12.60 38.59
C ASP A 199 -39.01 -12.93 39.83
#